data_AF-A0A4Q3YMB0-F1
#
_entry.id   AF-A0A4Q3YMB0-F1
#
_cell.length_a   1.000
_cell.length_b   1.000
_cell.length_c   1.000
_cell.angle_alpha   90.00
_cell.angle_beta   90.00
_cell.angle_gamma   90.00
#
_symmetry.space_group_name_H-M   'P 1'
#
loop_
_entity.id
_entity.type
_entity.pdbx_description
1 polymer ?
#
loop_
_entity_poly.entity_id
_entity_poly.type
_entity_poly.pdbx_seq_one_letter_code
_entity_poly.pdbx_strand_id
1 'polypeptide(L)' 'MSIGETTKLISTRSEENANLLLRAGWTLLLIADRQEDGYQWLLYQFGWQQDGEPPEITFTGVEGGPDPF' A
#
# COMPACT_ATOMS: atom_id res chain seq x y z
N MET A 1 -20.24 5.44 -7.99
CA MET A 1 -19.26 5.43 -6.88
C MET A 1 -18.14 6.36 -7.29
N SER A 2 -18.11 7.58 -6.77
CA SER A 2 -17.14 8.61 -7.17
C SER A 2 -15.90 8.49 -6.30
N ILE A 3 -14.70 8.60 -6.89
CA ILE A 3 -13.39 8.59 -6.21
C ILE A 3 -13.16 9.85 -5.32
N GLY A 4 -14.23 10.57 -4.95
CA GLY A 4 -14.15 11.82 -4.18
C GLY A 4 -13.91 11.64 -2.68
N GLU A 5 -14.03 10.42 -2.15
CA GLU A 5 -13.98 10.14 -0.70
C GLU A 5 -12.63 9.59 -0.22
N THR A 6 -11.62 9.53 -1.08
CA THR A 6 -10.27 9.09 -0.65
C THR A 6 -9.59 10.21 0.12
N THR A 7 -9.59 10.09 1.45
CA THR A 7 -9.05 11.13 2.35
C THR A 7 -7.55 10.99 2.60
N LYS A 8 -7.02 9.76 2.55
CA LYS A 8 -5.58 9.48 2.69
C LYS A 8 -5.13 8.39 1.72
N LEU A 9 -3.89 8.51 1.26
CA LEU A 9 -3.21 7.54 0.41
C LEU A 9 -1.96 7.03 1.12
N ILE A 10 -1.71 5.73 1.02
CA ILE A 10 -0.48 5.10 1.50
C ILE A 10 -0.03 4.03 0.51
N SER A 11 1.27 3.77 0.46
CA SER A 11 1.83 2.71 -0.37
C SER A 11 2.83 1.90 0.42
N THR A 12 2.96 0.62 0.09
CA THR A 12 3.99 -0.26 0.62
C THR A 12 4.48 -1.21 -0.46
N ARG A 13 5.71 -1.70 -0.31
CA ARG A 13 6.33 -2.74 -1.14
C ARG A 13 6.31 -4.12 -0.49
N SER A 14 5.88 -4.21 0.76
CA SER A 14 5.78 -5.48 1.50
C SER A 14 4.36 -6.03 1.46
N GLU A 15 4.21 -7.29 1.04
CA GLU A 15 2.93 -8.00 1.06
C GLU A 15 2.40 -8.14 2.50
N GLU A 16 3.27 -8.30 3.51
CA GLU A 16 2.87 -8.38 4.91
C GLU A 16 2.21 -7.06 5.38
N ASN A 17 2.84 -5.92 5.07
CA ASN A 17 2.29 -4.61 5.39
C ASN A 17 1.00 -4.32 4.60
N ALA A 18 0.92 -4.77 3.34
CA ALA A 18 -0.29 -4.66 2.52
C ALA A 18 -1.45 -5.43 3.16
N ASN A 19 -1.20 -6.64 3.67
CA ASN A 19 -2.18 -7.43 4.39
C ASN A 19 -2.62 -6.79 5.71
N LEU A 20 -1.72 -6.12 6.43
CA LEU A 20 -2.08 -5.35 7.64
C LEU A 20 -3.02 -4.19 7.30
N LEU A 21 -2.73 -3.45 6.22
CA LEU A 21 -3.58 -2.35 5.74
C LEU A 21 -5.00 -2.85 5.39
N LEU A 22 -5.09 -3.99 4.66
CA LEU A 22 -6.38 -4.62 4.36
C LEU A 22 -7.18 -4.96 5.62
N ARG A 23 -6.54 -5.56 6.62
CA ARG A 23 -7.19 -5.93 7.89
C ARG A 23 -7.63 -4.71 8.71
N ALA A 24 -6.89 -3.61 8.60
CA ALA A 24 -7.22 -2.35 9.23
C ALA A 24 -8.32 -1.56 8.49
N GLY A 25 -8.84 -2.07 7.37
CA GLY A 25 -9.95 -1.48 6.63
C GLY A 25 -9.55 -0.52 5.53
N TRP A 26 -8.26 -0.45 5.16
CA TRP A 26 -7.82 0.27 3.98
C TRP A 26 -8.27 -0.44 2.71
N THR A 27 -8.59 0.34 1.68
CA THR A 27 -9.01 -0.17 0.38
C THR A 27 -7.80 -0.24 -0.56
N LEU A 28 -7.51 -1.42 -1.11
CA LEU A 28 -6.50 -1.59 -2.13
C LEU A 28 -6.96 -0.93 -3.44
N LEU A 29 -6.20 0.04 -3.93
CA LEU A 29 -6.53 0.79 -5.14
C LEU A 29 -5.81 0.24 -6.36
N LEU A 30 -4.53 -0.08 -6.23
CA LEU A 30 -3.72 -0.65 -7.31
C LEU A 30 -2.59 -1.51 -6.77
N ILE A 31 -2.18 -2.46 -7.62
CA ILE A 31 -0.90 -3.14 -7.53
C ILE A 31 -0.16 -2.81 -8.82
N ALA A 32 1.02 -2.23 -8.70
CA ALA A 32 1.87 -1.93 -9.84
C ALA A 32 3.18 -2.69 -9.74
N ASP A 33 3.57 -3.30 -10.86
CA ASP A 33 4.93 -3.74 -11.06
C ASP A 33 5.78 -2.52 -11.45
N ARG A 34 6.77 -2.16 -10.63
CA ARG A 34 7.63 -0.99 -10.83
C ARG A 34 9.02 -1.48 -11.21
N GLN A 35 9.59 -0.85 -12.24
CA GLN A 35 10.94 -1.11 -12.70
C GLN A 35 11.75 0.19 -12.72
N GLU A 36 12.92 0.19 -12.10
CA GLU A 36 13.84 1.34 -12.07
C GLU A 36 15.28 0.83 -11.99
N ASP A 37 16.18 1.34 -12.83
CA ASP A 37 17.63 1.05 -12.78
C ASP A 37 18.02 -0.45 -12.67
N GLY A 38 17.29 -1.34 -13.34
CA GLY A 38 17.56 -2.79 -13.32
C GLY A 38 17.00 -3.52 -12.10
N TYR A 39 16.17 -2.84 -11.33
CA TYR A 39 15.44 -3.38 -10.21
C TYR A 39 13.94 -3.45 -10.49
N GLN A 40 13.27 -4.45 -9.94
CA GLN A 40 11.82 -4.62 -10.02
C GLN A 40 11.24 -4.83 -8.62
N TRP A 41 10.07 -4.25 -8.36
CA TRP A 41 9.32 -4.50 -7.14
C TRP A 41 7.82 -4.28 -7.33
N LEU A 42 7.02 -4.96 -6.52
CA LEU A 42 5.59 -4.70 -6.42
C LEU A 42 5.34 -3.50 -5.53
N LEU A 43 4.47 -2.59 -5.99
CA LEU A 43 3.97 -1.46 -5.24
C LEU A 43 2.47 -1.63 -5.01
N TYR A 44 2.08 -1.77 -3.75
CA TYR A 44 0.69 -1.81 -3.33
C TYR A 44 0.27 -0.41 -2.89
N GLN A 45 -0.76 0.17 -3.51
CA GLN A 45 -1.30 1.46 -3.10
C GLN A 45 -2.69 1.30 -2.52
N PHE A 46 -2.92 2.01 -1.42
CA PHE A 46 -4.14 1.95 -0.65
C PHE A 46 -4.74 3.35 -0.45
N GLY A 47 -6.06 3.38 -0.35
CA GLY A 47 -6.84 4.56 -0.02
C GLY A 47 -7.69 4.32 1.22
N TRP A 48 -7.78 5.34 2.07
CA TRP A 48 -8.76 5.39 3.15
C TRP A 48 -10.01 6.09 2.64
N GLN A 49 -11.16 5.40 2.73
CA GLN A 49 -12.45 5.86 2.22
C GLN A 49 -13.55 5.85 3.29
N GLN A 50 -13.20 5.54 4.54
CA GLN A 50 -14.14 5.53 5.66
C GLN A 50 -14.15 6.89 6.35
N ASP A 51 -15.25 7.18 7.06
CA ASP A 51 -15.35 8.37 7.91
C ASP A 51 -14.41 8.26 9.12
N GLY A 52 -13.66 9.32 9.41
CA GLY A 52 -12.66 9.36 10.48
C GLY A 52 -11.21 9.11 10.02
N GLU A 53 -10.28 9.11 10.98
CA GLU A 53 -8.86 8.87 10.70
C GLU A 53 -8.54 7.39 10.63
N PRO A 54 -7.67 6.95 9.68
CA PRO A 54 -7.21 5.57 9.67
C PRO A 54 -6.43 5.27 10.95
N PRO A 55 -6.51 4.02 11.45
CA PRO A 55 -5.73 3.60 12.60
C PRO A 55 -4.23 3.69 12.30
N GLU A 56 -3.43 4.00 13.32
CA GLU A 56 -1.98 3.92 13.23
C GLU A 56 -1.58 2.45 13.09
N ILE A 57 -0.89 2.11 11.99
CA ILE A 57 -0.39 0.76 11.75
C ILE A 57 1.12 0.79 11.88
N THR A 58 1.64 0.02 12.84
CA THR A 58 3.06 -0.27 12.92
C THR A 58 3.41 -1.29 11.85
N PHE A 59 4.21 -0.89 10.86
CA PHE A 59 4.74 -1.81 9.86
C PHE A 59 5.73 -2.76 10.53
N THR A 60 5.42 -4.06 10.45
CA THR A 60 6.20 -5.13 11.09
C THR A 60 7.16 -5.80 10.11
N GLY A 61 6.91 -5.65 8.79
CA GLY A 61 7.77 -6.19 7.74
C GLY A 61 8.85 -5.20 7.33
N VAL A 62 10.07 -5.71 7.11
CA VAL A 62 11.10 -4.96 6.36
C VAL A 62 10.54 -4.78 4.95
N GLU A 63 10.48 -3.55 4.46
CA GLU A 63 10.23 -3.35 3.03
C GLU A 63 11.39 -4.00 2.27
N GLY A 64 11.12 -5.13 1.63
CA GLY A 64 12.07 -5.79 0.76
C GLY A 64 12.71 -4.75 -0.16
N GLY A 65 14.03 -4.77 -0.21
CA GLY A 65 14.74 -3.95 -1.19
C GLY A 65 14.28 -4.33 -2.60
N PRO A 66 14.39 -3.42 -3.56
CA PRO A 66 14.16 -3.76 -4.96
C PRO A 66 14.86 -5.08 -5.32
N ASP A 67 14.13 -6.06 -5.86
CA ASP A 67 14.74 -7.29 -6.35
C ASP A 67 15.47 -6.98 -7.66
N PRO A 68 16.75 -7.38 -7.83
CA PRO A 68 17.42 -7.24 -9.10
C PRO A 68 16.77 -8.14 -10.16
N PHE A 69 16.72 -7.64 -11.38
CA PHE A 69 16.16 -8.33 -12.55
C PHE A 69 16.96 -9.59 -12.94
#